data_AF-A0A8X8K8T1-F1
#
_entry.id   AF-A0A8X8K8T1-F1
#
_cell.length_a   1.000
_cell.length_b   1.000
_cell.length_c   1.000
_cell.angle_alpha   90.00
_cell.angle_beta   90.00
_cell.angle_gamma   90.00
#
_symmetry.space_group_name_H-M   'P 1'
#
loop_
_entity.id
_entity.type
_entity.pdbx_description
1 polymer ?
#
loop_
_entity_poly.entity_id
_entity_poly.type
_entity_poly.pdbx_seq_one_letter_code
_entity_poly.pdbx_strand_id
1 'polypeptide(L)'
;MNLKDKILGVAKELFIKNGYNATTTGEIVKLSESSKGNLYYHFKTKENLFLEILNIEESKWQEQWKKEQIKCKTNREKFYLYNELSLTTEYYYPLQNAIIEFYTEYYKTN
;
A
#
# COMPACT_ATOMS: atom_id res chain seq x y z
N MET A 1 19.72 3.11 -0.01
CA MET A 1 18.29 3.26 0.31
C MET A 1 18.11 4.55 1.09
N ASN A 2 17.27 5.48 0.61
CA ASN A 2 17.08 6.77 1.30
C ASN A 2 16.18 6.57 2.54
N LEU A 3 16.27 7.47 3.53
CA LEU A 3 15.44 7.45 4.72
C LEU A 3 13.93 7.38 4.40
N LYS A 4 13.49 8.08 3.34
CA LYS A 4 12.11 8.03 2.86
C LYS A 4 11.67 6.60 2.53
N ASP A 5 12.48 5.88 1.75
CA ASP A 5 12.20 4.50 1.34
C ASP A 5 12.16 3.55 2.55
N LYS A 6 13.03 3.77 3.54
CA LYS A 6 13.06 2.99 4.78
C LYS A 6 11.77 3.18 5.59
N ILE A 7 11.29 4.42 5.71
CA ILE A 7 10.02 4.71 6.38
C ILE A 7 8.85 4.04 5.62
N LEU A 8 8.81 4.16 4.29
CA LEU A 8 7.78 3.52 3.46
C LEU A 8 7.76 2.00 3.62
N GLY A 9 8.92 1.35 3.60
CA GLY A 9 9.04 -0.10 3.78
C GLY A 9 8.55 -0.56 5.15
N VAL A 10 9.04 0.06 6.23
CA VAL A 10 8.63 -0.28 7.60
C VAL A 10 7.14 -0.02 7.82
N ALA A 11 6.63 1.11 7.34
CA ALA A 11 5.22 1.45 7.48
C ALA A 11 4.34 0.46 6.72
N LYS A 12 4.71 0.08 5.49
CA LYS A 12 4.00 -0.93 4.71
C LYS A 12 3.89 -2.24 5.49
N GLU A 13 4.99 -2.77 6.02
CA GLU A 13 4.97 -4.04 6.76
C GLU A 13 4.11 -3.96 8.03
N LEU A 14 4.14 -2.83 8.74
CA LEU A 14 3.28 -2.63 9.90
C LEU A 14 1.80 -2.55 9.52
N PHE A 15 1.45 -1.84 8.43
CA PHE A 15 0.09 -1.77 7.93
C PHE A 15 -0.43 -3.15 7.47
N ILE A 16 0.42 -3.96 6.85
CA ILE A 16 0.09 -5.34 6.48
C ILE A 16 -0.22 -6.17 7.72
N LYS A 17 0.66 -6.09 8.72
CA LYS A 17 0.60 -6.95 9.91
C LYS A 17 -0.53 -6.55 10.87
N ASN A 18 -0.74 -5.25 11.06
CA ASN A 18 -1.53 -4.72 12.16
C ASN A 18 -2.78 -3.98 11.69
N GLY A 19 -2.93 -3.68 10.39
CA GLY A 19 -3.95 -2.76 9.89
C GLY A 19 -3.53 -1.29 9.99
N TYR A 20 -4.37 -0.41 9.44
CA TYR A 20 -4.18 1.04 9.48
C TYR A 20 -4.32 1.53 10.92
N ASN A 21 -5.39 1.17 11.61
CA ASN A 21 -5.76 1.76 12.90
C ASN A 21 -4.75 1.46 13.99
N ALA A 22 -4.30 0.21 14.10
CA ALA A 22 -3.37 -0.21 15.14
C ALA A 22 -1.92 0.23 14.88
N THR A 23 -1.58 0.68 13.67
CA THR A 23 -0.22 1.14 13.34
C THR A 23 0.00 2.58 13.77
N THR A 24 1.01 2.85 14.60
CA THR A 24 1.32 4.22 15.07
C THR A 24 2.54 4.84 14.38
N THR A 25 2.57 6.17 14.23
CA THR A 25 3.76 6.87 13.73
C THR A 25 4.97 6.71 14.66
N GLY A 26 4.74 6.47 15.96
CA GLY A 26 5.78 6.18 16.93
C GLY A 26 6.50 4.85 16.66
N GLU A 27 5.75 3.79 16.36
CA GLU A 27 6.31 2.49 15.98
C GLU A 27 7.05 2.56 14.66
N ILE A 28 6.48 3.26 13.66
CA ILE A 28 7.14 3.49 12.37
C ILE A 28 8.48 4.20 12.57
N VAL A 29 8.52 5.29 13.35
CA VAL A 29 9.75 6.04 13.64
C VAL A 29 10.79 5.16 14.33
N LYS A 30 10.36 4.38 15.34
CA LYS A 30 11.24 3.48 16.09
C LYS A 30 11.86 2.40 15.19
N LEU A 31 11.04 1.71 14.39
CA LEU A 31 11.48 0.59 13.56
C LEU A 31 12.20 1.03 12.28
N SER A 32 11.97 2.25 11.80
CA SER A 32 12.74 2.85 10.70
C SER A 32 14.05 3.52 11.16
N GLU A 33 14.33 3.56 12.47
CA GLU A 33 15.46 4.29 13.08
C GLU A 33 15.49 5.76 12.62
N SER A 34 14.31 6.38 12.59
CA SER A 34 14.11 7.75 12.15
C SER A 34 13.78 8.67 13.34
N SER A 35 13.33 9.89 13.06
CA SER A 35 12.78 10.81 14.05
C SER A 35 11.37 11.23 13.65
N LYS A 36 10.57 11.71 14.62
CA LYS A 36 9.26 12.32 14.32
C LYS A 36 9.41 13.47 13.32
N GLY A 37 10.41 14.33 13.50
CA GLY A 37 10.69 15.45 12.59
C GLY A 37 10.92 14.99 11.15
N ASN A 38 11.70 13.93 10.94
CA ASN A 38 11.96 13.38 9.62
C ASN A 38 10.70 12.75 8.99
N LEU A 39 9.91 11.99 9.77
CA LEU A 39 8.66 11.41 9.27
C LEU A 39 7.68 12.50 8.83
N TYR A 40 7.46 13.52 9.67
CA TYR A 40 6.56 14.63 9.35
C TYR A 40 7.13 15.55 8.27
N TYR A 41 8.45 15.66 8.12
CA TYR A 41 9.07 16.36 7.00
C TYR A 41 8.67 15.73 5.65
N HIS A 42 8.78 14.40 5.53
CA HIS A 42 8.50 13.68 4.30
C HIS A 42 7.01 13.51 4.00
N PHE A 43 6.21 13.13 5.00
CA PHE A 43 4.84 12.65 4.76
C PHE A 43 3.75 13.56 5.33
N LYS A 44 4.07 14.49 6.23
CA LYS A 44 3.14 15.41 6.91
C LYS A 44 2.12 14.75 7.85
N THR A 45 1.53 13.62 7.49
CA THR A 45 0.57 12.88 8.31
C THR A 45 0.69 11.37 8.08
N LYS A 46 0.01 10.57 8.92
CA LYS A 46 -0.06 9.10 8.76
C LYS A 46 -0.88 8.72 7.53
N GLU A 47 -1.94 9.47 7.27
CA GLU A 47 -2.83 9.33 6.11
C GLU A 47 -2.03 9.49 4.82
N ASN A 48 -1.25 10.58 4.70
CA ASN A 48 -0.44 10.83 3.52
C ASN A 48 0.64 9.77 3.31
N LEU A 49 1.28 9.29 4.39
CA LEU A 49 2.21 8.17 4.32
C LEU A 49 1.52 6.92 3.77
N PHE A 50 0.31 6.62 4.24
CA PHE A 50 -0.45 5.46 3.79
C PHE A 50 -0.90 5.60 2.32
N LEU A 51 -1.42 6.76 1.93
CA LEU A 51 -1.78 7.06 0.54
C LEU A 51 -0.59 6.95 -0.41
N GLU A 52 0.60 7.38 0.01
CA GLU A 52 1.81 7.22 -0.78
C GLU A 52 2.17 5.74 -0.99
N ILE A 53 2.01 4.90 0.03
CA ILE A 53 2.18 3.45 -0.10
C ILE A 53 1.17 2.88 -1.11
N LEU A 54 -0.11 3.25 -1.01
CA LEU A 54 -1.14 2.78 -1.94
C LEU A 54 -0.84 3.19 -3.39
N ASN A 55 -0.38 4.43 -3.62
CA ASN A 55 0.00 4.90 -4.95
C ASN A 55 1.19 4.12 -5.54
N ILE A 56 2.17 3.75 -4.70
CA ILE A 56 3.31 2.94 -5.12
C ILE A 56 2.86 1.53 -5.51
N GLU A 57 2.00 0.90 -4.70
CA GLU A 57 1.50 -0.45 -4.99
C GLU A 57 0.59 -0.48 -6.21
N GLU A 58 -0.27 0.53 -6.40
CA GLU A 58 -1.08 0.71 -7.60
C GLU A 58 -0.20 0.88 -8.86
N SER A 59 0.88 1.66 -8.75
CA SER A 59 1.81 1.85 -9.88
C SER A 59 2.49 0.54 -10.30
N LYS A 60 2.95 -0.26 -9.31
CA LYS A 60 3.54 -1.59 -9.57
C LYS A 60 2.54 -2.53 -10.22
N TRP A 61 1.31 -2.52 -9.72
CA TRP A 61 0.22 -3.31 -10.27
C TRP A 61 -0.06 -2.95 -11.73
N GLN A 62 -0.18 -1.65 -12.04
CA GLN A 62 -0.40 -1.17 -13.40
C GLN A 62 0.75 -1.53 -14.35
N GLU A 63 1.99 -1.47 -13.88
CA GLU A 63 3.17 -1.87 -14.65
C GLU A 63 3.11 -3.37 -14.99
N GLN A 64 2.83 -4.22 -13.99
CA GLN A 64 2.69 -5.66 -14.18
C GLN A 64 1.54 -5.99 -15.13
N TRP A 65 0.39 -5.35 -14.95
CA TRP A 65 -0.74 -5.49 -15.86
C TRP A 65 -0.38 -5.12 -17.30
N LYS A 66 0.28 -3.97 -17.52
CA LYS A 66 0.74 -3.52 -18.85
C LYS A 66 1.68 -4.53 -19.50
N LYS A 67 2.61 -5.11 -18.73
CA LYS A 67 3.56 -6.11 -19.23
C LYS A 67 2.88 -7.42 -19.62
N GLU A 68 1.96 -7.91 -18.79
CA GLU A 68 1.34 -9.23 -18.97
C GLU A 68 0.19 -9.20 -19.99
N GLN A 69 -0.62 -8.13 -20.03
CA GLN A 69 -1.77 -8.04 -20.92
C GLN A 69 -1.41 -8.10 -22.41
N ILE A 70 -0.17 -7.75 -22.77
CA ILE A 70 0.33 -7.79 -24.15
C ILE A 70 0.45 -9.24 -24.64
N LYS A 71 0.59 -10.20 -23.73
CA LYS A 71 0.66 -11.64 -24.04
C LYS A 71 -0.73 -12.23 -24.36
N CYS A 72 -1.80 -11.55 -23.95
CA CYS A 72 -3.18 -11.96 -24.20
C CYS A 72 -3.61 -11.57 -25.62
N LYS A 73 -4.12 -12.53 -26.38
CA LYS A 73 -4.62 -12.36 -27.76
C LYS A 73 -6.09 -11.98 -27.80
N THR A 74 -6.84 -12.32 -26.74
CA THR A 74 -8.29 -12.08 -26.68
C THR A 74 -8.69 -11.32 -25.41
N ASN A 75 -9.84 -10.65 -25.45
CA ASN A 75 -10.42 -10.02 -24.26
C ASN A 75 -10.78 -11.03 -23.16
N ARG A 76 -11.08 -12.29 -23.54
CA ARG A 76 -11.33 -13.38 -22.59
C ARG A 76 -10.07 -13.71 -21.80
N GLU A 77 -8.92 -13.83 -22.47
CA GLU A 77 -7.64 -14.05 -21.81
C GLU A 77 -7.24 -12.85 -20.93
N LYS A 78 -7.50 -11.62 -21.38
CA LYS A 78 -7.31 -10.42 -20.54
C LYS A 78 -8.18 -10.45 -19.30
N PHE A 79 -9.43 -10.86 -19.42
CA PHE A 79 -10.33 -11.02 -18.28
C PHE A 79 -9.80 -12.09 -17.32
N TYR A 80 -9.35 -13.25 -17.80
CA TYR A 80 -8.77 -14.27 -16.93
C TYR A 80 -7.46 -13.82 -16.30
N LEU A 81 -6.58 -13.11 -17.02
CA LEU A 81 -5.35 -12.54 -16.45
C LEU A 81 -5.66 -11.47 -15.41
N TYR A 82 -6.61 -10.57 -15.70
CA TYR A 82 -7.03 -9.56 -14.74
C TYR A 82 -7.58 -10.23 -13.49
N ASN A 83 -8.46 -11.21 -13.67
CA ASN A 83 -8.97 -12.01 -12.56
C ASN A 83 -7.86 -12.80 -11.90
N GLU A 84 -6.93 -13.47 -12.56
CA GLU A 84 -5.85 -14.21 -11.92
C GLU A 84 -5.01 -13.29 -11.05
N LEU A 85 -4.53 -12.19 -11.63
CA LEU A 85 -3.80 -11.19 -10.89
C LEU A 85 -4.65 -10.62 -9.72
N SER A 86 -6.00 -10.58 -9.84
CA SER A 86 -6.94 -10.02 -8.85
C SER A 86 -7.66 -11.05 -7.94
N LEU A 87 -7.60 -12.35 -8.22
CA LEU A 87 -8.37 -13.49 -7.68
C LEU A 87 -7.47 -14.64 -7.20
N THR A 88 -6.16 -14.70 -7.50
CA THR A 88 -5.20 -15.52 -6.72
C THR A 88 -4.98 -14.91 -5.31
N THR A 89 -6.04 -14.31 -4.78
CA THR A 89 -6.12 -13.36 -3.69
C THR A 89 -6.78 -13.96 -2.46
N GLU A 90 -6.72 -15.28 -2.22
CA GLU A 90 -6.58 -15.69 -0.80
C GLU A 90 -5.32 -15.03 -0.15
N TYR A 91 -4.46 -14.46 -1.01
CA TYR A 91 -3.35 -13.50 -0.87
C TYR A 91 -3.74 -12.00 -1.06
N TYR A 92 -5.04 -11.65 -0.96
CA TYR A 92 -5.66 -10.34 -1.19
C TYR A 92 -4.75 -9.23 -0.67
N TYR A 93 -4.35 -8.32 -1.57
CA TYR A 93 -3.60 -7.07 -1.33
C TYR A 93 -3.14 -6.96 0.12
N PRO A 94 -1.87 -7.23 0.50
CA PRO A 94 -1.45 -7.34 1.90
C PRO A 94 -1.93 -6.18 2.82
N LEU A 95 -2.30 -5.05 2.23
CA LEU A 95 -2.89 -3.88 2.86
C LEU A 95 -4.44 -3.87 2.90
N GLN A 96 -5.18 -4.91 2.52
CA GLN A 96 -6.64 -4.86 2.34
C GLN A 96 -7.34 -4.51 3.64
N ASN A 97 -6.91 -5.12 4.75
CA ASN A 97 -7.41 -4.78 6.08
C ASN A 97 -7.15 -3.30 6.40
N ALA A 98 -5.92 -2.81 6.16
CA ALA A 98 -5.57 -1.41 6.36
C ALA A 98 -6.37 -0.46 5.45
N ILE A 99 -6.63 -0.84 4.20
CA ILE A 99 -7.42 -0.08 3.23
C ILE A 99 -8.86 0.05 3.71
N ILE A 100 -9.47 -1.06 4.15
CA ILE A 100 -10.84 -1.08 4.67
C ILE A 100 -10.95 -0.18 5.89
N GLU A 101 -10.02 -0.30 6.85
CA GLU A 101 -9.98 0.54 8.04
C GLU A 101 -9.86 2.03 7.66
N PHE A 102 -8.88 2.36 6.83
CA PHE A 102 -8.62 3.73 6.38
C PHE A 102 -9.86 4.37 5.74
N TYR A 103 -10.49 3.72 4.76
CA TYR A 103 -11.65 4.30 4.09
C TYR A 103 -12.91 4.28 4.97
N THR A 104 -13.07 3.29 5.84
CA THR A 104 -14.19 3.27 6.80
C THR A 104 -14.14 4.47 7.74
N GLU A 105 -12.96 4.89 8.16
CA GLU A 105 -12.79 6.09 8.99
C GLU A 105 -12.91 7.37 8.16
N TYR A 106 -12.26 7.43 7.01
CA TYR A 106 -12.24 8.61 6.14
C TYR A 106 -13.63 9.08 5.71
N TYR A 107 -14.56 8.15 5.45
CA TYR A 107 -15.95 8.46 5.06
C TYR A 107 -16.92 8.58 6.25
N LYS A 108 -16.50 8.34 7.50
CA LYS A 108 -17.31 8.66 8.69
C LYS A 108 -17.17 10.12 9.14
N THR A 109 -16.05 10.75 8.79
CA THR A 109 -15.68 12.11 9.21
C THR A 109 -15.98 13.18 8.16
N ASN A 110 -16.52 12.80 7.00
CA ASN A 110 -17.02 13.69 5.93
C ASN A 110 -18.53 13.48 5.77
#